data_AF-A0A2H1X3Y6-F1
#
_entry.id   AF-A0A2H1X3Y6-F1
#
_cell.length_a   1.000
_cell.length_b   1.000
_cell.length_c   1.000
_cell.angle_alpha   90.00
_cell.angle_beta   90.00
_cell.angle_gamma   90.00
#
_symmetry.space_group_name_H-M   'P 1'
#
loop_
_entity.id
_entity.type
_entity.pdbx_description
1 polymer ?
#
loop_
_entity_poly.entity_id
_entity_poly.type
_entity_poly.pdbx_seq_one_letter_code
_entity_poly.pdbx_strand_id
1 'polypeptide(L)'
;ESVSCHVVPRITQLIPTTKVDVSTLNIPPHITLADPNFHIPAPVDMLLGADIFWTILGSQNISLETVATRKQISKEELECEQSFINNTIRLPDGRFEVTIPLKESPD
;
A
#
# COMPACT_ATOMS: atom_id res chain seq x y z
N GLU A 1 -1.57 26.42 -0.29
CA GLU A 1 -2.83 25.80 -0.72
C GLU A 1 -3.52 25.17 0.49
N SER A 2 -4.84 25.02 0.45
CA SER A 2 -5.63 24.44 1.55
C SER A 2 -6.35 23.18 1.07
N VAL A 3 -6.41 22.15 1.90
CA VAL A 3 -7.13 20.90 1.61
C VAL A 3 -8.48 20.92 2.34
N SER A 4 -9.55 20.59 1.63
CA SER A 4 -10.88 20.38 2.24
C SER A 4 -10.98 18.93 2.72
N CYS A 5 -11.35 18.73 3.98
CA CYS A 5 -11.42 17.40 4.60
C CYS A 5 -12.84 17.06 5.03
N HIS A 6 -13.26 15.81 4.77
CA HIS A 6 -14.50 15.28 5.34
C HIS A 6 -14.21 14.71 6.73
N VAL A 7 -14.86 15.26 7.75
CA VAL A 7 -14.67 14.83 9.14
C VAL A 7 -15.64 13.70 9.45
N VAL A 8 -15.09 12.52 9.76
CA VAL A 8 -15.83 11.33 10.17
C VAL A 8 -15.36 10.87 11.54
N PRO A 9 -16.20 10.19 12.35
CA PRO A 9 -15.83 9.73 13.68
C PRO A 9 -14.64 8.76 13.70
N ARG A 10 -14.44 8.00 12.61
CA ARG A 10 -13.36 7.03 12.46
C ARG A 10 -13.04 6.84 10.98
N ILE A 11 -11.76 6.96 10.63
CA ILE A 11 -11.28 6.78 9.25
C ILE A 11 -10.99 5.30 8.99
N THR A 12 -10.15 4.68 9.82
CA THR A 12 -9.75 3.28 9.69
C THR A 12 -9.73 2.57 11.05
N GLN A 13 -9.44 1.26 11.01
CA GLN A 13 -8.90 0.56 12.17
C GLN A 13 -7.44 0.95 12.44
N LEU A 14 -6.82 0.38 13.49
CA LEU A 14 -5.41 0.62 13.76
C LEU A 14 -4.59 0.16 12.55
N ILE A 15 -3.68 1.01 12.08
CA ILE A 15 -2.75 0.69 11.00
C ILE A 15 -1.32 0.88 11.53
N PRO A 16 -0.43 -0.10 11.31
CA PRO A 16 -0.74 -1.46 10.85
C PRO A 16 -1.62 -2.22 11.85
N THR A 17 -2.38 -3.23 11.41
CA THR A 17 -3.24 -4.02 12.33
C THR A 17 -2.44 -4.78 13.38
N THR A 18 -1.20 -5.13 13.04
CA THR A 18 -0.21 -5.78 13.91
C THR A 18 1.13 -5.08 13.77
N LYS A 19 2.00 -5.20 14.77
CA LYS A 19 3.36 -4.65 14.66
C LYS A 19 4.07 -5.24 13.45
N VAL A 20 4.79 -4.38 12.72
CA VAL A 20 5.62 -4.77 11.59
C VAL A 20 7.06 -4.91 12.08
N ASP A 21 7.73 -5.99 11.70
CA ASP A 21 9.15 -6.15 11.94
C ASP A 21 9.94 -5.26 10.96
N VAL A 22 10.62 -4.26 11.50
CA VAL A 22 11.39 -3.28 10.73
C VAL A 22 12.86 -3.65 10.56
N SER A 23 13.32 -4.76 11.15
CA SER A 23 14.72 -5.18 11.08
C SER A 23 15.22 -5.41 9.66
N THR A 24 14.32 -5.77 8.73
CA THR A 24 14.64 -6.08 7.33
C THR A 24 14.55 -4.89 6.39
N LEU A 25 13.98 -3.76 6.83
CA LEU A 25 13.70 -2.59 5.99
C LEU A 25 14.95 -1.75 5.64
N ASN A 26 16.12 -2.07 6.22
CA ASN A 26 17.40 -1.41 5.96
C ASN A 26 17.29 0.13 5.88
N ILE A 27 16.55 0.73 6.81
CA ILE A 27 16.28 2.18 6.80
C ILE A 27 17.61 2.93 7.00
N PRO A 28 18.00 3.82 6.08
CA PRO A 28 19.26 4.53 6.18
C PRO A 28 19.37 5.31 7.50
N PRO A 29 20.54 5.28 8.15
CA PRO A 29 20.74 6.04 9.37
C PRO A 29 20.63 7.55 9.08
N HIS A 30 20.22 8.32 10.08
CA HIS A 30 20.10 9.79 10.03
C HIS A 30 18.99 10.36 9.16
N ILE A 31 18.00 9.57 8.75
CA ILE A 31 16.76 10.09 8.16
C ILE A 31 15.70 10.29 9.25
N THR A 32 14.91 11.36 9.13
CA THR A 32 13.73 11.56 9.97
C THR A 32 12.52 11.03 9.22
N LEU A 33 11.91 9.98 9.76
CA LEU A 33 10.66 9.44 9.20
C LEU A 33 9.52 10.41 9.48
N ALA A 34 8.58 10.53 8.54
CA ALA A 34 7.36 11.32 8.73
C ALA A 34 6.54 10.79 9.92
N ASP A 35 6.54 9.47 10.10
CA ASP A 35 6.03 8.79 11.29
C ASP A 35 7.11 7.84 11.84
N PRO A 36 7.81 8.21 12.93
CA PRO A 36 8.77 7.33 13.60
C PRO A 36 8.17 6.01 14.13
N ASN A 37 6.86 5.98 14.33
CA ASN A 37 6.12 4.85 14.90
C ASN A 37 5.28 4.11 13.85
N PHE A 38 5.53 4.29 12.54
CA PHE A 38 4.75 3.69 11.44
C PHE A 38 4.58 2.16 11.54
N HIS A 39 5.47 1.49 12.28
CA HIS A 39 5.50 0.04 12.46
C HIS A 39 4.66 -0.44 13.65
N ILE A 40 4.08 0.47 14.42
CA ILE A 40 3.28 0.21 15.62
C ILE A 40 1.81 0.49 15.31
N PRO A 41 0.87 -0.41 15.65
CA PRO A 41 -0.56 -0.17 15.45
C PRO A 41 -1.04 1.13 16.08
N ALA A 42 -1.54 2.06 15.26
CA ALA A 42 -2.03 3.36 15.68
C ALA A 42 -3.27 3.79 14.86
N PRO A 43 -4.15 4.66 15.40
CA PRO A 43 -5.26 5.22 14.62
C PRO A 43 -4.73 6.13 13.51
N VAL A 44 -5.50 6.25 12.43
CA VAL A 44 -5.22 7.21 11.35
C VAL A 44 -6.01 8.49 11.59
N ASP A 45 -5.31 9.61 11.72
CA ASP A 45 -5.91 10.94 11.91
C ASP A 45 -6.37 11.60 10.60
N MET A 46 -5.73 11.25 9.48
CA MET A 46 -6.02 11.81 8.16
C MET A 46 -5.73 10.80 7.06
N LEU A 47 -6.66 10.64 6.11
CA LEU A 47 -6.49 9.85 4.90
C LEU A 47 -6.54 10.77 3.69
N LEU A 48 -5.49 10.68 2.87
CA LEU A 48 -5.30 11.50 1.68
C LEU A 48 -5.47 10.63 0.43
N GLY A 49 -6.21 11.14 -0.56
CA GLY A 49 -6.39 10.45 -1.83
C GLY A 49 -5.10 10.38 -2.65
N ALA A 50 -5.03 9.45 -3.60
CA ALA A 50 -3.87 9.28 -4.47
C ALA A 50 -3.70 10.45 -5.46
N ASP A 51 -4.77 11.21 -5.72
CA ASP A 51 -4.79 12.41 -6.55
C ASP A 51 -3.92 13.54 -6.00
N ILE A 52 -3.79 13.66 -4.68
CA ILE A 52 -2.95 14.66 -4.02
C ILE A 52 -1.56 14.14 -3.62
N PHE A 53 -1.30 12.84 -3.82
CA PHE A 53 -0.04 12.18 -3.44
C PHE A 53 1.18 12.90 -4.03
N TRP A 54 1.15 13.18 -5.33
CA TRP A 54 2.26 13.83 -6.04
C TRP A 54 2.46 15.30 -5.67
N THR A 55 1.44 15.95 -5.11
CA THR A 55 1.51 17.36 -4.66
C THR A 55 2.20 17.48 -3.30
N ILE A 56 2.07 16.45 -2.46
CA ILE A 56 2.58 16.47 -1.07
C ILE A 56 3.97 15.86 -0.98
N LEU A 57 4.32 14.95 -1.88
CA LEU A 57 5.66 14.37 -1.92
C LEU A 57 6.70 15.46 -2.22
N GLY A 58 7.67 15.59 -1.31
CA GLY A 58 8.83 16.44 -1.52
C GLY A 58 9.71 15.93 -2.66
N SER A 59 10.65 16.76 -3.10
CA SER A 59 11.56 16.44 -4.21
C SER A 59 12.64 15.40 -3.87
N GLN A 60 12.67 14.90 -2.63
CA GLN A 60 13.67 13.93 -2.16
C GLN A 60 13.03 12.57 -1.95
N ASN A 61 13.57 11.57 -2.65
CA ASN A 61 13.21 10.17 -2.50
C ASN A 61 14.47 9.36 -2.16
N ILE A 62 14.33 8.42 -1.24
CA ILE A 62 15.38 7.46 -0.90
C ILE A 62 14.86 6.09 -1.28
N SER A 63 15.51 5.41 -2.23
CA SER A 63 15.16 4.03 -2.53
C SER A 63 15.67 3.13 -1.42
N LEU A 64 14.76 2.37 -0.81
CA LEU A 64 15.09 1.35 0.20
C LEU A 64 15.50 0.01 -0.45
N GLU A 65 15.41 -0.09 -1.78
CA GLU A 65 15.82 -1.30 -2.49
C GLU A 65 17.36 -1.32 -2.64
N THR A 66 17.97 -2.43 -2.22
CA THR A 66 19.36 -2.71 -2.60
C THR A 66 19.31 -3.36 -4.00
N VAL A 67 20.11 -2.84 -4.92
CA VAL A 67 20.19 -3.31 -6.31
C VAL A 67 20.28 -4.84 -6.39
N ALA A 68 19.25 -5.42 -7.02
CA ALA A 68 19.17 -6.76 -7.62
C ALA A 68 19.47 -8.00 -6.73
N THR A 69 18.66 -8.25 -5.70
CA THR A 69 18.26 -9.66 -5.47
C THR A 69 17.14 -9.98 -6.45
N ARG A 70 17.36 -10.95 -7.35
CA ARG A 70 16.31 -11.49 -8.23
C ARG A 70 15.09 -11.79 -7.35
N LYS A 71 14.01 -11.00 -7.47
CA LYS A 71 12.77 -11.25 -6.73
C LYS A 71 12.35 -12.67 -7.11
N GLN A 72 12.52 -13.62 -6.20
CA GLN A 72 11.95 -14.95 -6.40
C GLN A 72 10.45 -14.76 -6.25
N ILE A 73 9.78 -14.51 -7.38
CA ILE A 73 8.33 -14.41 -7.40
C ILE A 73 7.80 -15.72 -6.81
N SER A 74 7.03 -15.61 -5.73
CA SER A 74 6.42 -16.81 -5.15
C SER A 74 5.43 -17.40 -6.15
N LYS A 75 5.14 -18.69 -6.01
CA LYS A 75 4.08 -19.34 -6.80
C LYS A 75 2.74 -18.60 -6.64
N GLU A 76 2.43 -18.19 -5.41
CA GLU A 76 1.23 -17.41 -5.09
C GLU A 76 1.22 -16.06 -5.82
N GLU A 77 2.32 -15.30 -5.82
CA GLU A 77 2.40 -14.03 -6.55
C GLU A 77 2.20 -14.21 -8.07
N LEU A 78 2.80 -15.25 -8.67
CA LEU A 78 2.61 -15.54 -10.09
C LEU A 78 1.16 -15.92 -10.41
N GLU A 79 0.53 -16.73 -9.56
CA GLU A 79 -0.88 -17.11 -9.69
C GLU A 79 -1.81 -15.90 -9.54
N CYS A 80 -1.53 -14.99 -8.60
CA CYS A 80 -2.26 -13.74 -8.46
C CYS A 80 -2.15 -12.85 -9.71
N GLU A 81 -0.94 -12.69 -10.25
CA GLU A 81 -0.71 -11.89 -11.45
C GLU A 81 -1.43 -12.49 -12.66
N GLN A 82 -1.32 -13.80 -12.86
CA GLN A 82 -2.04 -14.50 -13.93
C GLN A 82 -3.56 -14.44 -13.77
N SER A 83 -4.07 -14.60 -12.54
CA SER A 83 -5.51 -14.47 -12.25
C SER A 83 -6.02 -13.07 -12.58
N PHE A 84 -5.27 -12.03 -12.21
CA PHE A 84 -5.62 -10.65 -12.54
C PHE A 84 -5.65 -10.43 -14.05
N ILE A 85 -4.62 -10.87 -14.78
CA ILE A 85 -4.54 -10.72 -16.25
C ILE A 85 -5.71 -11.44 -16.93
N ASN A 86 -6.04 -12.65 -16.48
CA ASN A 86 -7.06 -13.48 -17.12
C ASN A 86 -8.49 -13.05 -16.80
N ASN A 87 -8.72 -12.47 -15.62
CA ASN A 87 -10.06 -12.21 -15.10
C ASN A 87 -10.39 -10.71 -14.96
N THR A 88 -9.49 -9.81 -15.33
CA THR A 88 -9.76 -8.37 -15.32
C THR A 88 -10.25 -7.91 -16.68
N ILE A 89 -11.49 -7.45 -16.75
CA ILE A 89 -12.12 -6.97 -17.98
C ILE A 89 -12.50 -5.51 -17.80
N ARG A 90 -12.19 -4.68 -18.81
CA ARG A 90 -12.67 -3.30 -18.87
C ARG A 90 -13.99 -3.24 -19.63
N LEU A 91 -15.03 -2.72 -18.98
CA LEU A 91 -16.36 -2.55 -19.54
C LEU A 91 -16.44 -1.34 -20.49
N PRO A 92 -17.45 -1.28 -21.37
CA PRO A 92 -17.62 -0.18 -22.32
C PRO A 92 -17.78 1.20 -21.67
N ASP A 93 -18.28 1.28 -20.44
CA ASP A 93 -18.42 2.52 -19.66
C ASP A 93 -17.12 2.95 -18.95
N GLY A 94 -16.04 2.18 -19.13
CA GLY A 94 -14.73 2.46 -18.55
C GLY A 94 -14.50 1.87 -17.15
N ARG A 95 -15.50 1.21 -16.54
CA ARG A 95 -15.33 0.47 -15.29
C ARG A 95 -14.57 -0.83 -15.51
N PHE A 96 -13.98 -1.36 -14.45
CA PHE A 96 -13.32 -2.66 -14.45
C PHE A 96 -14.16 -3.68 -13.68
N GLU A 97 -14.32 -4.85 -14.27
CA GLU A 97 -14.78 -6.06 -13.60
C GLU A 97 -13.55 -6.91 -13.29
N VAL A 98 -13.35 -7.28 -12.02
CA VAL A 98 -12.19 -8.03 -11.56
C VAL A 98 -12.67 -9.18 -10.69
N THR A 99 -12.27 -10.41 -11.00
CA THR A 99 -12.52 -11.56 -10.14
C THR A 99 -11.49 -11.62 -9.03
N ILE A 100 -11.93 -11.53 -7.78
CA ILE A 100 -11.04 -11.70 -6.60
C ILE A 100 -11.00 -13.19 -6.24
N PRO A 101 -9.84 -13.85 -6.37
CA PRO A 101 -9.71 -15.25 -5.97
C PRO A 101 -9.83 -15.36 -4.44
N LEU A 102 -10.59 -16.36 -3.97
CA LEU A 102 -10.61 -16.74 -2.55
C LEU A 102 -9.40 -17.63 -2.26
N LYS A 103 -8.76 -17.43 -1.11
CA LYS A 103 -7.59 -18.22 -0.69
C LYS A 103 -7.94 -19.69 -0.38
N GLU A 104 -9.20 -19.94 -0.02
CA GLU A 104 -9.79 -21.26 0.20
C GLU A 104 -11.15 -21.33 -0.51
N SER A 105 -11.58 -22.52 -0.95
CA SER A 105 -12.92 -22.71 -1.50
C SER A 105 -13.95 -22.47 -0.39
N PRO A 106 -14.97 -21.62 -0.60
CA PRO A 106 -16.07 -21.55 0.34
C PRO A 106 -16.81 -22.89 0.27
N ASP A 107 -16.91 -23.57 1.42
CA ASP A 107 -17.76 -24.75 1.59
C ASP A 107 -19.23 -24.46 1.23
#